data_AF-A0A239CV31-F1
#
_entry.id   AF-A0A239CV31-F1
#
_cell.length_a   1.000
_cell.length_b   1.000
_cell.length_c   1.000
_cell.angle_alpha   90.00
_cell.angle_beta   90.00
_cell.angle_gamma   90.00
#
_symmetry.space_group_name_H-M   'P 1'
#
loop_
_entity.id
_entity.type
_entity.pdbx_description
1 polymer ?
#
loop_
_entity_poly.entity_id
_entity_poly.type
_entity_poly.pdbx_seq_one_letter_code
_entity_poly.pdbx_strand_id
1 'polypeptide(L)'
;MAKPFVFRLQKVLEFRRQLEDQARMALAQAQAAHDAQKQALEDVRQRLAAHNAAGFGQSATEADIWLFMRYREALERDEAAATAELERLASILQTRRQEAVLRSRNRKLLEKLKDRQAGKHHVAENLLEQKEYDEMATLRHKLQDH
;
A
#
# COMPACT_ATOMS: atom_id res chain seq x y z
N MET A 1 -13.37 -15.88 -38.32
CA MET A 1 -13.34 -14.80 -37.31
C MET A 1 -12.53 -15.31 -36.12
N ALA A 2 -11.41 -14.65 -35.81
CA ALA A 2 -10.53 -15.03 -34.71
C ALA A 2 -11.31 -15.12 -33.38
N LYS A 3 -11.03 -16.16 -32.58
CA LYS A 3 -11.70 -16.32 -31.28
C LYS A 3 -11.14 -15.31 -30.27
N PRO A 4 -11.98 -14.61 -29.48
CA PRO A 4 -11.49 -13.67 -28.48
C PRO A 4 -10.73 -14.41 -27.37
N PHE A 5 -9.58 -13.86 -26.95
CA PHE A 5 -8.78 -14.43 -25.87
C PHE A 5 -9.50 -14.32 -24.52
N VAL A 6 -9.74 -15.47 -23.88
CA VAL A 6 -10.34 -15.54 -22.54
C VAL A 6 -9.30 -15.96 -21.51
N PHE A 7 -8.94 -15.03 -20.62
CA PHE A 7 -8.05 -15.34 -19.50
C PHE A 7 -8.80 -16.04 -18.37
N ARG A 8 -8.53 -17.33 -18.17
CA ARG A 8 -9.23 -18.16 -17.17
C ARG A 8 -9.11 -17.63 -15.72
N LEU A 9 -8.06 -16.87 -15.42
CA LEU A 9 -7.81 -16.32 -14.08
C LEU A 9 -8.22 -14.84 -13.97
N GLN A 10 -9.07 -14.32 -14.86
CA GLN A 10 -9.50 -12.92 -14.85
C GLN A 10 -10.16 -12.52 -13.52
N LYS A 11 -11.04 -13.35 -12.96
CA LYS A 11 -11.65 -13.11 -11.63
C LYS A 11 -10.61 -13.04 -10.50
N VAL A 12 -9.57 -13.87 -10.58
CA VAL A 12 -8.47 -13.87 -9.60
C VAL A 12 -7.63 -12.59 -9.73
N LEU A 13 -7.41 -12.11 -10.96
CA LEU A 13 -6.72 -10.85 -11.20
C LEU A 13 -7.48 -9.66 -10.60
N GLU A 14 -8.80 -9.61 -10.81
CA GLU A 14 -9.68 -8.58 -10.25
C GLU A 14 -9.68 -8.60 -8.72
N PHE A 15 -9.81 -9.79 -8.13
CA PHE A 15 -9.69 -9.94 -6.68
C PHE A 15 -8.33 -9.45 -6.15
N ARG A 16 -7.22 -9.76 -6.85
CA ARG A 16 -5.89 -9.29 -6.45
C ARG A 16 -5.73 -7.77 -6.60
N ARG A 17 -6.41 -7.13 -7.56
CA ARG A 17 -6.47 -5.67 -7.66
C ARG A 17 -7.18 -5.06 -6.46
N GLN A 18 -8.34 -5.60 -6.09
CA GLN A 18 -9.07 -5.16 -4.89
C GLN A 18 -8.21 -5.30 -3.63
N LEU A 19 -7.48 -6.41 -3.46
CA LEU A 19 -6.57 -6.58 -2.33
C LEU A 19 -5.40 -5.58 -2.31
N GLU A 20 -4.88 -5.19 -3.48
CA GLU A 20 -3.86 -4.15 -3.57
C GLU A 20 -4.41 -2.78 -3.19
N ASP A 21 -5.62 -2.45 -3.67
CA ASP A 21 -6.27 -1.19 -3.35
C ASP A 21 -6.57 -1.09 -1.84
N GLN A 22 -7.08 -2.17 -1.24
CA GLN A 22 -7.28 -2.26 0.21
C GLN A 22 -5.97 -2.09 0.99
N ALA A 23 -4.88 -2.74 0.55
CA ALA A 23 -3.58 -2.61 1.20
C ALA A 23 -3.01 -1.19 1.09
N ARG A 24 -3.23 -0.50 -0.03
CA ARG A 24 -2.85 0.91 -0.20
C ARG A 24 -3.65 1.83 0.73
N MET A 25 -4.96 1.63 0.84
CA MET A 25 -5.80 2.39 1.77
C MET A 25 -5.36 2.17 3.23
N ALA A 26 -5.11 0.91 3.62
CA ALA A 26 -4.63 0.59 4.96
C ALA A 26 -3.25 1.21 5.26
N LEU A 27 -2.35 1.25 4.26
CA LEU A 27 -1.07 1.93 4.39
C LEU A 27 -1.24 3.44 4.57
N ALA A 28 -2.11 4.08 3.80
CA ALA A 28 -2.38 5.51 3.93
C ALA A 28 -2.95 5.86 5.31
N GLN A 29 -3.88 5.04 5.82
CA GLN A 29 -4.43 5.20 7.18
C GLN A 29 -3.36 5.04 8.26
N ALA A 30 -2.50 4.01 8.15
CA ALA A 30 -1.40 3.80 9.09
C ALA A 30 -0.39 4.96 9.08
N GLN A 31 -0.10 5.52 7.90
CA GLN A 31 0.78 6.68 7.76
C GLN A 31 0.15 7.92 8.43
N ALA A 32 -1.12 8.20 8.16
CA ALA A 32 -1.83 9.32 8.77
C ALA A 32 -1.88 9.21 10.31
N ALA A 33 -2.14 8.01 10.84
CA ALA A 33 -2.15 7.76 12.28
C ALA A 33 -0.77 7.98 12.91
N HIS A 34 0.29 7.47 12.27
CA HIS A 34 1.66 7.67 12.72
C HIS A 34 2.05 9.16 12.73
N ASP A 35 1.69 9.90 11.69
CA ASP A 35 2.03 11.32 11.58
C ASP A 35 1.25 12.18 12.59
N ALA A 36 -0.03 11.86 12.83
CA ALA A 36 -0.82 12.48 13.88
C ALA A 36 -0.23 12.21 15.28
N GLN A 37 0.18 10.98 15.56
CA GLN A 37 0.81 10.64 16.84
C GLN A 37 2.15 11.34 17.03
N LYS A 38 2.92 11.50 15.95
CA LYS A 38 4.18 12.25 15.98
C LYS A 38 3.95 13.72 16.34
N GLN A 39 2.89 14.34 15.82
CA GLN A 39 2.49 15.70 16.20
C GLN A 39 2.08 15.76 17.68
N ALA A 40 1.27 14.82 18.15
CA ALA A 40 0.85 14.76 19.56
C ALA A 40 2.04 14.62 20.52
N LEU A 41 3.04 13.81 20.17
CA LEU A 41 4.27 13.69 20.97
C LEU A 41 5.05 15.01 21.01
N GLU A 42 5.15 15.70 19.88
CA GLU A 42 5.82 16.99 19.81
C GLU A 42 5.10 18.05 20.66
N ASP A 43 3.77 18.08 20.65
CA ASP A 43 2.98 18.98 21.49
C ASP A 43 3.23 18.73 22.99
N VAL A 44 3.30 17.47 23.41
CA VAL A 44 3.62 17.11 24.81
C VAL A 44 5.03 17.56 25.17
N ARG A 45 6.01 17.36 24.28
CA ARG A 45 7.39 17.81 24.49
C ARG A 45 7.49 19.32 24.61
N GLN A 46 6.77 20.06 23.77
CA GLN A 46 6.72 21.52 23.85
C GLN A 46 6.11 21.99 25.17
N ARG A 47 5.03 21.35 25.62
CA ARG A 47 4.41 21.64 26.94
C ARG A 47 5.38 21.36 28.09
N LEU A 48 6.10 20.24 28.05
CA LEU A 48 7.11 19.89 29.06
C LEU A 48 8.29 20.88 29.06
N ALA A 49 8.77 21.26 27.88
CA ALA A 49 9.85 22.24 27.74
C ALA A 49 9.42 23.63 28.26
N ALA A 50 8.21 24.08 27.90
CA ALA A 50 7.64 25.33 28.38
C ALA A 50 7.44 25.33 29.90
N HIS A 51 6.94 24.22 30.45
CA HIS A 51 6.78 24.04 31.89
C HIS A 51 8.13 24.12 32.62
N ASN A 52 9.15 23.41 32.12
CA ASN A 52 10.50 23.45 32.68
C ASN A 52 11.15 24.84 32.56
N ALA A 53 10.90 25.56 31.46
CA ALA A 53 11.43 26.91 31.24
C ALA A 53 10.75 27.97 32.12
N ALA A 54 9.46 27.80 32.43
CA ALA A 54 8.71 28.71 33.30
C ALA A 54 9.28 28.74 34.72
N GLY A 55 9.75 27.58 35.22
CA GLY A 55 10.35 27.45 36.55
C GLY A 55 9.41 27.89 37.68
N PHE A 56 10.01 28.24 38.83
CA PHE A 56 9.29 28.77 39.98
C PHE A 56 9.49 30.28 40.09
N GLY A 57 8.42 31.02 40.39
CA GLY A 57 8.53 32.43 40.79
C GLY A 57 9.23 32.57 42.15
N GLN A 58 9.89 33.71 42.40
CA GLN A 58 10.64 33.97 43.65
C GLN A 58 9.77 33.94 44.92
N SER A 59 8.43 33.95 44.78
CA SER A 59 7.46 33.90 45.88
C SER A 59 6.60 32.63 45.85
N ALA A 60 7.05 31.56 45.19
CA ALA A 60 6.31 30.30 45.13
C ALA A 60 6.19 29.66 46.52
N THR A 61 4.98 29.24 46.87
CA THR A 61 4.69 28.50 48.10
C THR A 61 5.08 27.04 47.94
N GLU A 62 5.27 26.30 49.03
CA GLU A 62 5.48 24.84 49.00
C GLU A 62 4.38 24.10 48.22
N ALA A 63 3.12 24.56 48.33
CA ALA A 63 2.00 24.02 47.56
C ALA A 63 2.15 24.24 46.04
N ASP A 64 2.66 25.40 45.63
CA ASP A 64 2.91 25.73 44.22
C ASP A 64 4.04 24.86 43.66
N ILE A 65 5.08 24.64 44.47
CA ILE A 65 6.20 23.75 44.14
C ILE A 65 5.73 22.32 43.94
N TRP A 66 4.90 21.82 44.86
CA TRP A 66 4.33 20.48 44.77
C TRP A 66 3.45 20.31 43.52
N LEU A 67 2.57 21.28 43.24
CA LEU A 67 1.68 21.22 42.07
C LEU A 67 2.47 21.22 40.76
N PHE A 68 3.52 22.03 40.67
CA PHE A 68 4.40 22.09 39.51
C PHE A 68 5.14 20.78 39.27
N MET A 69 5.69 20.16 40.33
CA MET A 69 6.35 18.86 40.22
C MET A 69 5.35 17.79 39.80
N ARG A 70 4.13 17.81 40.35
CA ARG A 70 3.09 16.86 40.01
C ARG A 70 2.64 16.97 38.56
N TYR A 71 2.50 18.20 38.05
CA TYR A 71 2.15 18.43 36.65
C TYR A 71 3.29 18.02 35.72
N ARG A 72 4.55 18.27 36.10
CA ARG A 72 5.71 17.76 35.36
C ARG A 72 5.71 16.24 35.26
N GLU A 73 5.49 15.53 36.37
CA GLU A 73 5.38 14.06 36.35
C GLU A 73 4.27 13.57 35.42
N ALA A 74 3.14 14.28 35.37
CA ALA A 74 2.04 13.93 34.48
C ALA A 74 2.46 14.10 33.01
N LEU A 75 3.12 15.19 32.66
CA LEU A 75 3.65 15.42 31.32
C LEU A 75 4.72 14.39 30.91
N GLU A 76 5.61 13.99 31.83
CA GLU A 76 6.61 12.95 31.57
C GLU A 76 5.94 11.58 31.33
N ARG A 77 4.87 11.25 32.06
CA ARG A 77 4.06 10.04 31.81
C ARG A 77 3.34 10.10 30.47
N ASP A 78 2.77 11.26 30.13
CA ASP A 78 2.12 11.48 28.84
C ASP A 78 3.12 11.35 27.68
N GLU A 79 4.34 11.86 27.83
CA GLU A 79 5.40 11.72 26.83
C GLU A 79 5.80 10.25 26.64
N ALA A 80 5.98 9.51 27.74
CA ALA A 80 6.30 8.09 27.69
C ALA A 80 5.20 7.27 27.00
N ALA A 81 3.93 7.54 27.34
CA ALA A 81 2.78 6.90 26.70
C ALA A 81 2.69 7.24 25.21
N ALA A 82 2.88 8.52 24.86
CA ALA A 82 2.84 8.97 23.47
C ALA A 82 3.98 8.39 22.63
N THR A 83 5.16 8.20 23.24
CA THR A 83 6.33 7.55 22.61
C THR A 83 6.06 6.07 22.36
N ALA A 84 5.54 5.34 23.35
CA ALA A 84 5.19 3.93 23.19
C ALA A 84 4.13 3.71 22.09
N GLU A 85 3.14 4.60 22.01
CA GLU A 85 2.13 4.56 20.97
C GLU A 85 2.72 4.87 19.58
N LEU A 86 3.67 5.81 19.48
CA LEU A 86 4.37 6.10 18.24
C LEU A 86 5.17 4.88 17.74
N GLU A 87 5.87 4.18 18.63
CA GLU A 87 6.59 2.95 18.29
C GLU A 87 5.64 1.84 17.81
N ARG A 88 4.50 1.69 18.48
CA ARG A 88 3.45 0.74 18.08
C ARG A 88 2.92 1.07 16.67
N LEU A 89 2.63 2.32 16.39
CA LEU A 89 2.16 2.78 15.08
C LEU A 89 3.24 2.65 14.00
N ALA A 90 4.52 2.87 14.33
CA ALA A 90 5.64 2.66 13.42
C ALA A 90 5.76 1.19 13.00
N SER A 91 5.58 0.26 13.95
CA SER A 91 5.54 -1.17 13.67
C SER A 91 4.38 -1.53 12.73
N ILE A 92 3.17 -1.01 13.00
CA ILE A 92 1.99 -1.20 12.15
C ILE A 92 2.25 -0.66 10.74
N LEU A 93 2.77 0.56 10.63
CA LEU A 93 3.12 1.19 9.36
C LEU A 93 4.08 0.32 8.56
N GLN A 94 5.10 -0.24 9.20
CA GLN A 94 6.06 -1.13 8.55
C GLN A 94 5.39 -2.42 8.04
N THR A 95 4.53 -3.04 8.84
CA THR A 95 3.74 -4.21 8.40
C THR A 95 2.87 -3.87 7.18
N ARG A 96 2.18 -2.72 7.18
CA ARG A 96 1.34 -2.29 6.05
C ARG A 96 2.15 -1.98 4.80
N ARG A 97 3.35 -1.41 4.93
CA ARG A 97 4.28 -1.22 3.81
C ARG A 97 4.65 -2.55 3.17
N GLN A 98 5.05 -3.53 3.98
CA GLN A 98 5.40 -4.87 3.49
C GLN A 98 4.20 -5.55 2.80
N GLU A 99 3.01 -5.44 3.38
CA GLU A 99 1.79 -5.99 2.79
C GLU A 99 1.48 -5.34 1.43
N ALA A 100 1.52 -4.01 1.33
CA ALA A 100 1.26 -3.31 0.07
C ALA A 100 2.23 -3.74 -1.04
N VAL A 101 3.53 -3.90 -0.72
CA VAL A 101 4.54 -4.41 -1.66
C VAL A 101 4.21 -5.84 -2.10
N LEU A 102 3.87 -6.72 -1.16
CA LEU A 102 3.52 -8.11 -1.45
C LEU A 102 2.28 -8.20 -2.35
N ARG A 103 1.21 -7.44 -2.06
CA ARG A 103 -0.01 -7.43 -2.87
C ARG A 103 0.27 -6.91 -4.27
N SER A 104 1.05 -5.83 -4.41
CA SER A 104 1.41 -5.28 -5.71
C SER A 104 2.24 -6.27 -6.55
N ARG A 105 3.21 -6.97 -5.93
CA ARG A 105 3.98 -8.03 -6.60
C ARG A 105 3.08 -9.17 -7.06
N ASN A 106 2.14 -9.61 -6.22
CA ASN A 106 1.21 -10.70 -6.54
C ASN A 106 0.25 -10.35 -7.69
N ARG A 107 -0.21 -9.09 -7.80
CA ARG A 107 -0.97 -8.61 -8.95
C ARG A 107 -0.10 -8.62 -10.21
N LYS A 108 1.07 -7.98 -10.17
CA LYS A 108 1.99 -7.86 -11.31
C LYS A 108 2.39 -9.22 -11.89
N LEU A 109 2.58 -10.23 -11.05
CA LEU A 109 2.89 -11.59 -11.50
C LEU A 109 1.74 -12.19 -12.33
N LEU A 110 0.49 -11.96 -11.92
CA LEU A 110 -0.68 -12.47 -12.63
C LEU A 110 -0.95 -11.67 -13.92
N GLU A 111 -0.69 -10.36 -13.92
CA GLU A 111 -0.73 -9.52 -15.13
C GLU A 111 0.28 -10.01 -16.17
N LYS A 112 1.54 -10.23 -15.78
CA LYS A 112 2.56 -10.79 -16.68
C LYS A 112 2.17 -12.16 -17.24
N LEU A 113 1.51 -13.00 -16.44
CA LEU A 113 1.00 -14.30 -16.90
C LEU A 113 -0.09 -14.13 -17.96
N LYS A 114 -1.03 -13.19 -17.73
CA LYS A 114 -2.09 -12.84 -18.68
C LYS A 114 -1.49 -12.37 -20.00
N ASP A 115 -0.55 -11.43 -19.96
CA ASP A 115 0.09 -10.86 -21.15
C ASP A 115 0.82 -11.94 -21.96
N ARG A 116 1.52 -12.85 -21.28
CA ARG A 116 2.20 -13.98 -21.93
C ARG A 116 1.21 -14.95 -22.60
N GLN A 117 0.07 -15.22 -21.97
CA GLN A 117 -0.96 -16.08 -22.56
C GLN A 117 -1.66 -15.41 -23.74
N ALA A 118 -1.94 -14.11 -23.63
CA ALA A 118 -2.52 -13.33 -24.73
C ALA A 118 -1.57 -13.31 -25.95
N GLY A 119 -0.27 -13.10 -25.73
CA GLY A 119 0.72 -13.14 -26.81
C GLY A 119 0.79 -14.51 -27.50
N LYS A 120 0.78 -15.61 -26.73
CA LYS A 120 0.73 -16.97 -27.30
C LYS A 120 -0.53 -17.22 -28.12
N HIS A 121 -1.68 -16.77 -27.63
CA HIS A 121 -2.94 -16.90 -28.34
C HIS A 121 -2.91 -16.13 -29.66
N HIS A 122 -2.40 -14.89 -29.65
CA HIS A 122 -2.30 -14.08 -30.85
C HIS A 122 -1.39 -14.72 -31.92
N VAL A 123 -0.23 -15.24 -31.51
CA VAL A 123 0.69 -15.94 -32.42
C VAL A 123 0.03 -17.19 -33.01
N ALA A 124 -0.70 -17.96 -32.20
CA ALA A 124 -1.40 -19.16 -32.66
C ALA A 124 -2.52 -18.84 -33.67
N GLU A 125 -3.34 -17.81 -33.41
CA GLU A 125 -4.39 -17.39 -34.36
C GLU A 125 -3.77 -16.88 -35.66
N ASN A 126 -2.70 -16.09 -35.62
CA ASN A 126 -2.02 -15.61 -36.84
C ASN A 126 -1.47 -16.78 -37.70
N LEU A 127 -0.90 -17.80 -37.04
CA LEU A 127 -0.44 -19.02 -37.73
C LEU A 127 -1.60 -19.81 -38.35
N LEU A 128 -2.76 -19.83 -37.70
CA LEU A 128 -3.95 -20.51 -38.20
C LEU A 128 -4.53 -19.77 -39.41
N GLU A 129 -4.66 -18.43 -39.32
CA GLU A 129 -5.11 -17.59 -40.42
C GLU A 129 -4.17 -17.69 -41.63
N GLN A 130 -2.84 -17.67 -41.43
CA GLN A 130 -1.88 -17.87 -42.53
C GLN A 130 -2.07 -19.21 -43.23
N LYS A 131 -2.25 -20.31 -42.47
CA LYS A 131 -2.53 -21.63 -43.06
C LYS A 131 -3.83 -21.64 -43.85
N GLU A 132 -4.90 -21.05 -43.32
CA GLU A 132 -6.18 -20.96 -44.03
C GLU A 132 -6.02 -20.17 -45.34
N TYR A 133 -5.28 -19.06 -45.34
CA TYR A 133 -5.01 -18.30 -46.57
C TYR A 133 -4.19 -19.08 -47.60
N ASP A 134 -3.16 -19.81 -47.18
CA ASP A 134 -2.34 -20.64 -48.07
C ASP A 134 -3.18 -21.79 -48.67
N GLU A 135 -4.03 -22.44 -47.87
CA GLU A 135 -4.95 -23.48 -48.33
C GLU A 135 -5.98 -22.93 -49.33
N MET A 136 -6.55 -21.74 -49.09
CA MET A 136 -7.44 -21.10 -50.05
C MET A 136 -6.73 -20.70 -51.35
N ALA A 137 -5.49 -20.21 -51.26
CA ALA A 137 -4.69 -19.86 -52.44
C ALA A 137 -4.39 -21.08 -53.31
N THR A 138 -4.03 -22.21 -52.70
CA THR A 138 -3.76 -23.47 -53.42
C THR A 138 -5.02 -24.07 -54.05
N LEU A 139 -6.17 -24.01 -53.37
CA LEU A 139 -7.46 -24.42 -53.95
C LEU A 139 -7.84 -23.55 -55.15
N ARG A 140 -7.66 -22.23 -55.06
CA ARG A 140 -8.00 -21.30 -56.14
C ARG A 140 -7.12 -21.48 -57.37
N HIS A 141 -5.83 -21.75 -57.18
CA HIS A 141 -4.90 -22.00 -58.29
C HIS A 141 -5.25 -23.29 -59.04
N LYS A 142 -5.58 -24.38 -58.32
CA LYS A 142 -6.02 -25.65 -58.92
C LYS A 142 -7.32 -25.57 -59.74
N LEU A 143 -8.16 -24.58 -59.47
CA LEU A 143 -9.41 -24.34 -60.21
C LEU A 143 -9.20 -23.53 -61.51
N GLN A 144 -8.06 -22.88 -61.71
CA GLN A 144 -7.75 -22.12 -62.94
C GLN A 144 -7.00 -22.93 -63.99
N ASP A 145 -6.43 -24.09 -63.63
CA ASP A 145 -5.67 -24.98 -64.55
C ASP A 145 -6.53 -26.10 -65.17
N HIS A 146 -7.87 -25.98 -65.11
CA HIS A 146 -8.84 -26.86 -65.78
C HIS A 146 -9.72 -26.06 -66.75
#